data_AF-A0A3A0ATX0-F1
#
_entry.id   AF-A0A3A0ATX0-F1
#
_cell.length_a   1.000
_cell.length_b   1.000
_cell.length_c   1.000
_cell.angle_alpha   90.00
_cell.angle_beta   90.00
_cell.angle_gamma   90.00
#
_symmetry.space_group_name_H-M   'P 1'
#
loop_
_entity.id
_entity.type
_entity.pdbx_description
1 polymer ?
#
loop_
_entity_poly.entity_id
_entity_poly.type
_entity_poly.pdbx_seq_one_letter_code
_entity_poly.pdbx_strand_id
1 'polypeptide(L)'
;MARAQRVAGLDATTRYRQAMGRIIEARFEEMWAHRDGTILGRDPEALHDMRVGSRRLRAAMDVAVDCFPKKYLYYHRTVKQLTDVLGGVRDMDVMRDALLAYRDSRPAGERPAINRLIADVRAEREQKRTELIAFFHRLDVERFDVRFRGFIAEHSHG
;
A
#
# COMPACT_ATOMS: atom_id res chain seq x y z
N MET A 1 11.59 8.18 3.91
CA MET A 1 11.68 6.75 3.48
C MET A 1 11.61 5.83 4.68
N ALA A 2 10.49 5.13 4.88
CA ALA A 2 10.36 4.11 5.92
C ALA A 2 11.45 3.01 5.79
N ARG A 3 12.38 2.97 6.75
CA ARG A 3 13.43 1.94 6.86
C ARG A 3 12.77 0.63 7.27
N ALA A 4 13.06 -0.47 6.57
CA ALA A 4 12.50 -1.78 6.94
C ALA A 4 12.96 -2.12 8.36
N GLN A 5 12.02 -2.28 9.30
CA GLN A 5 12.38 -2.70 10.66
C GLN A 5 12.90 -4.13 10.63
N ARG A 6 13.88 -4.43 11.48
CA ARG A 6 14.32 -5.82 11.69
C ARG A 6 13.18 -6.57 12.39
N VAL A 7 12.80 -7.71 11.84
CA VAL A 7 11.82 -8.61 12.46
C VAL A 7 12.52 -9.37 13.59
N ALA A 8 12.09 -9.14 14.83
CA ALA A 8 12.72 -9.70 16.01
C ALA A 8 12.37 -11.20 16.22
N GLY A 9 13.29 -11.92 16.87
CA GLY A 9 13.09 -13.31 17.30
C GLY A 9 13.03 -14.31 16.14
N LEU A 10 13.86 -14.09 15.12
CA LEU A 10 14.14 -15.07 14.07
C LEU A 10 15.57 -15.61 14.27
N ASP A 11 15.71 -16.92 14.30
CA ASP A 11 16.99 -17.62 14.31
C ASP A 11 16.99 -18.80 13.32
N ALA A 12 18.12 -19.49 13.21
CA ALA A 12 18.29 -20.60 12.27
C ALA A 12 17.42 -21.83 12.61
N THR A 13 16.82 -21.90 13.79
CA THR A 13 15.96 -23.00 14.24
C THR A 13 14.48 -22.70 14.09
N THR A 14 14.13 -21.45 13.78
CA THR A 14 12.75 -21.01 13.60
C THR A 14 12.14 -21.69 12.37
N ARG A 15 10.99 -22.35 12.54
CA ARG A 15 10.28 -22.98 11.43
C ARG A 15 9.90 -21.93 10.38
N TYR A 16 10.06 -22.25 9.10
CA TYR A 16 9.78 -21.34 7.99
C TYR A 16 8.42 -20.64 8.09
N ARG A 17 7.35 -21.39 8.39
CA ARG A 17 5.99 -20.84 8.55
C ARG A 17 5.92 -19.78 9.67
N GLN A 18 6.55 -20.05 10.81
CA GLN A 18 6.57 -19.13 11.96
C GLN A 18 7.37 -17.87 11.61
N ALA A 19 8.51 -18.03 10.92
CA ALA A 19 9.31 -16.93 10.45
C ALA A 19 8.54 -16.03 9.48
N MET A 20 7.88 -16.63 8.49
CA MET A 20 7.05 -15.90 7.52
C MET A 20 5.88 -15.19 8.18
N GLY A 21 5.23 -15.83 9.16
CA GLY A 21 4.18 -15.22 9.97
C GLY A 21 4.60 -13.91 10.63
N ARG A 22 5.75 -13.94 11.35
CA ARG A 22 6.32 -12.76 11.99
C ARG A 22 6.69 -11.67 10.99
N ILE A 23 7.23 -12.05 9.83
CA ILE A 23 7.58 -11.09 8.77
C ILE A 23 6.32 -10.42 8.23
N ILE A 24 5.29 -11.20 7.91
CA ILE A 24 4.02 -10.71 7.38
C ILE A 24 3.34 -9.77 8.37
N GLU A 25 3.27 -10.16 9.64
CA GLU A 25 2.71 -9.32 10.72
C GLU A 25 3.46 -7.99 10.83
N ALA A 26 4.80 -8.02 10.91
CA ALA A 26 5.60 -6.81 10.97
C ALA A 26 5.41 -5.91 9.74
N ARG A 27 5.35 -6.48 8.52
CA ARG A 27 5.09 -5.69 7.30
C ARG A 27 3.68 -5.11 7.27
N PHE A 28 2.70 -5.83 7.81
CA PHE A 28 1.34 -5.35 7.91
C PHE A 28 1.25 -4.16 8.87
N GLU A 29 1.86 -4.25 10.06
CA GLU A 29 1.91 -3.13 11.01
C GLU A 29 2.59 -1.90 10.42
N GLU A 30 3.76 -2.07 9.79
CA GLU A 30 4.48 -0.97 9.13
C GLU A 30 3.59 -0.26 8.09
N MET A 31 2.91 -1.03 7.23
CA MET A 31 2.00 -0.46 6.24
C MET A 31 0.79 0.22 6.89
N TRP A 32 0.14 -0.45 7.85
CA TRP A 32 -1.13 -0.03 8.43
C TRP A 32 -1.00 1.21 9.32
N ALA A 33 0.19 1.46 9.88
CA ALA A 33 0.50 2.69 10.62
C ALA A 33 0.29 3.98 9.79
N HIS A 34 0.37 3.90 8.46
CA HIS A 34 0.16 5.05 7.56
C HIS A 34 -1.28 5.17 7.03
N ARG A 35 -2.20 4.30 7.48
CA ARG A 35 -3.60 4.27 7.03
C ARG A 35 -4.30 5.59 7.23
N ASP A 36 -4.30 6.11 8.46
CA ASP A 36 -5.10 7.28 8.81
C ASP A 36 -4.60 8.54 8.09
N GLY A 37 -3.27 8.68 7.97
CA GLY A 37 -2.66 9.74 7.16
C GLY A 37 -3.03 9.65 5.68
N THR A 38 -3.07 8.43 5.13
CA THR A 38 -3.47 8.17 3.74
C THR A 38 -4.94 8.51 3.48
N ILE A 39 -5.83 8.10 4.39
CA ILE A 39 -7.27 8.42 4.31
C ILE A 39 -7.48 9.93 4.44
N LEU A 40 -6.83 10.57 5.42
CA LEU A 40 -6.92 12.01 5.63
C LEU A 40 -6.39 12.82 4.44
N GLY A 41 -5.34 12.33 3.78
CA GLY A 41 -4.81 12.86 2.52
C GLY A 41 -4.15 14.24 2.60
N ARG A 42 -3.82 14.72 3.81
CA ARG A 42 -3.15 16.02 4.03
C ARG A 42 -1.66 15.98 3.68
N ASP A 43 -1.03 14.81 3.86
CA ASP A 43 0.39 14.60 3.60
C ASP A 43 0.56 13.52 2.50
N PRO A 44 1.12 13.88 1.32
CA PRO A 44 1.43 12.93 0.28
C PRO A 44 2.45 11.84 0.69
N GLU A 45 3.29 12.09 1.71
CA GLU A 45 4.26 11.11 2.19
C GLU A 45 3.58 9.92 2.87
N ALA A 46 2.46 10.14 3.58
CA ALA A 46 1.69 9.05 4.18
C ALA A 46 1.20 8.03 3.13
N LEU A 47 0.67 8.52 1.99
CA LEU A 47 0.26 7.66 0.88
C LEU A 47 1.47 6.92 0.27
N HIS A 48 2.60 7.62 0.13
CA HIS A 48 3.83 7.03 -0.40
C HIS A 48 4.33 5.88 0.49
N ASP A 49 4.47 6.13 1.79
CA ASP A 49 4.97 5.15 2.75
C ASP A 49 4.01 3.97 2.90
N MET A 50 2.69 4.21 2.92
CA MET A 50 1.70 3.13 2.93
C MET A 50 1.83 2.23 1.69
N ARG A 51 2.01 2.82 0.49
CA ARG A 51 2.22 2.06 -0.75
C ARG A 51 3.52 1.27 -0.75
N VAL A 52 4.59 1.83 -0.17
CA VAL A 52 5.87 1.11 -0.02
C VAL A 52 5.70 -0.07 0.94
N GLY A 53 5.03 0.15 2.07
CA GLY A 53 4.68 -0.90 3.03
C GLY A 53 3.84 -2.01 2.39
N SER A 54 2.82 -1.66 1.62
CA SER A 54 1.92 -2.63 0.98
C SER A 54 2.65 -3.52 -0.04
N ARG A 55 3.58 -2.95 -0.82
CA ARG A 55 4.44 -3.72 -1.72
C ARG A 55 5.34 -4.70 -0.96
N ARG A 56 5.94 -4.28 0.16
CA ARG A 56 6.78 -5.14 1.00
C ARG A 56 5.97 -6.26 1.63
N LEU A 57 4.79 -5.95 2.15
CA LEU A 57 3.84 -6.95 2.67
C LEU A 57 3.48 -7.95 1.59
N ARG A 58 3.05 -7.48 0.40
CA ARG A 58 2.71 -8.35 -0.72
C ARG A 58 3.87 -9.27 -1.11
N ALA A 59 5.09 -8.75 -1.21
CA ALA A 59 6.26 -9.56 -1.55
C ALA A 59 6.54 -10.65 -0.50
N ALA A 60 6.45 -10.32 0.79
CA ALA A 60 6.54 -11.32 1.85
C ALA A 60 5.41 -12.35 1.73
N MET A 61 4.21 -11.89 1.36
CA MET A 61 3.06 -12.76 1.22
C MET A 61 3.15 -13.70 0.00
N ASP A 62 3.74 -13.24 -1.11
CA ASP A 62 4.01 -14.04 -2.31
C ASP A 62 4.94 -15.22 -1.98
N VAL A 63 5.97 -14.98 -1.17
CA VAL A 63 6.96 -16.00 -0.76
C VAL A 63 6.39 -17.01 0.24
N ALA A 64 5.35 -16.65 0.98
CA ALA A 64 4.72 -17.50 1.98
C ALA A 64 3.52 -18.32 1.47
N VAL A 65 3.14 -18.20 0.19
CA VAL A 65 1.88 -18.76 -0.34
C VAL A 65 1.70 -20.25 -0.02
N ASP A 66 2.76 -21.05 -0.14
CA ASP A 66 2.68 -22.51 0.01
C ASP A 66 2.71 -22.98 1.48
N CYS A 67 3.03 -22.10 2.43
CA CYS A 67 3.10 -22.48 3.85
C CYS A 67 1.84 -22.12 4.64
N PHE A 68 0.83 -21.49 4.05
CA PHE A 68 -0.44 -21.16 4.72
C PHE A 68 -1.63 -21.89 4.07
N PRO A 69 -2.74 -22.13 4.81
CA PRO A 69 -3.94 -22.75 4.24
C PRO A 69 -4.57 -21.91 3.13
N LYS A 70 -5.42 -22.53 2.30
CA LYS A 70 -6.10 -21.88 1.16
C LYS A 70 -6.77 -20.54 1.48
N LYS A 71 -7.27 -20.36 2.71
CA LYS A 71 -7.87 -19.09 3.18
C LYS A 71 -6.90 -17.91 3.07
N TYR A 72 -5.60 -18.15 3.10
CA TYR A 72 -4.55 -17.16 2.87
C TYR A 72 -4.70 -16.40 1.55
N LEU A 73 -5.13 -17.09 0.48
CA LEU A 73 -5.28 -16.50 -0.85
C LEU A 73 -6.32 -15.37 -0.88
N TYR A 74 -7.31 -15.40 0.01
CA TYR A 74 -8.24 -14.29 0.17
C TYR A 74 -7.52 -13.04 0.68
N TYR A 75 -6.77 -13.16 1.78
CA TYR A 75 -6.02 -12.04 2.35
C TYR A 75 -4.95 -11.51 1.40
N HIS A 76 -4.23 -12.40 0.73
CA HIS A 76 -3.25 -12.05 -0.30
C HIS A 76 -3.88 -11.22 -1.41
N ARG A 77 -5.03 -11.66 -1.94
CA ARG A 77 -5.76 -10.93 -2.97
C ARG A 77 -6.23 -9.56 -2.48
N THR A 78 -6.70 -9.45 -1.24
CA THR A 78 -7.11 -8.17 -0.67
C THR A 78 -5.93 -7.20 -0.51
N VAL A 79 -4.77 -7.67 -0.05
CA VAL A 79 -3.53 -6.85 0.04
C VAL A 79 -3.04 -6.44 -1.35
N LYS A 80 -3.16 -7.32 -2.34
CA LYS A 80 -2.87 -7.00 -3.74
C LYS A 80 -3.77 -5.86 -4.23
N GLN A 81 -5.08 -5.99 -4.05
CA GLN A 81 -6.03 -4.93 -4.43
C GLN A 81 -5.75 -3.62 -3.70
N LEU A 82 -5.45 -3.65 -2.41
CA LEU A 82 -5.06 -2.45 -1.64
C LEU A 82 -3.83 -1.78 -2.27
N THR A 83 -2.81 -2.58 -2.62
CA THR A 83 -1.59 -2.08 -3.27
C THR A 83 -1.89 -1.43 -4.61
N ASP A 84 -2.79 -2.02 -5.41
CA ASP A 84 -3.16 -1.51 -6.73
C ASP A 84 -3.92 -0.17 -6.61
N VAL A 85 -4.87 -0.05 -5.66
CA VAL A 85 -5.62 1.21 -5.46
C VAL A 85 -4.73 2.33 -4.88
N LEU A 86 -3.82 2.01 -3.95
CA LEU A 86 -2.78 2.96 -3.49
C LEU A 86 -1.88 3.41 -4.64
N GLY A 87 -1.53 2.48 -5.54
CA GLY A 87 -0.77 2.75 -6.76
C GLY A 87 -1.46 3.77 -7.66
N GLY A 88 -2.75 3.58 -7.95
CA GLY A 88 -3.53 4.46 -8.82
C GLY A 88 -3.49 5.93 -8.39
N VAL A 89 -3.60 6.22 -7.09
CA VAL A 89 -3.50 7.60 -6.58
C VAL A 89 -2.06 8.12 -6.71
N ARG A 90 -1.06 7.32 -6.34
CA ARG A 90 0.34 7.74 -6.35
C ARG A 90 0.88 7.97 -7.76
N ASP A 91 0.43 7.20 -8.73
CA ASP A 91 0.84 7.35 -10.13
C ASP A 91 0.38 8.70 -10.69
N MET A 92 -0.81 9.17 -10.30
CA MET A 92 -1.29 10.52 -10.63
C MET A 92 -0.47 11.63 -9.94
N ASP A 93 -0.06 11.43 -8.68
CA ASP A 93 0.85 12.37 -8.01
C ASP A 93 2.18 12.48 -8.75
N VAL A 94 2.79 11.35 -9.12
CA VAL A 94 4.05 11.33 -9.86
C VAL A 94 3.91 11.96 -11.24
N MET A 95 2.83 11.65 -11.97
CA MET A 95 2.56 12.22 -13.29
C MET A 95 2.36 13.73 -13.21
N ARG A 96 1.60 14.22 -12.22
CA ARG A 96 1.42 15.66 -11.99
C ARG A 96 2.75 16.34 -11.73
N ASP A 97 3.58 15.78 -10.85
CA ASP A 97 4.87 16.38 -10.49
C ASP A 97 5.82 16.43 -11.71
N ALA A 98 5.81 15.39 -12.55
CA ALA A 98 6.54 15.38 -13.81
C ALA A 98 6.02 16.42 -14.81
N LEU A 99 4.70 16.58 -14.94
CA LEU A 99 4.09 17.60 -15.82
C LEU A 99 4.37 19.03 -15.34
N LEU A 100 4.40 19.27 -14.02
CA LEU A 100 4.78 20.55 -13.44
C LEU A 100 6.23 20.91 -13.79
N ALA A 101 7.16 19.97 -13.56
CA ALA A 101 8.56 20.15 -13.94
C ALA A 101 8.71 20.38 -15.45
N TYR A 102 7.98 19.64 -16.27
CA TYR A 102 7.98 19.81 -17.72
C TYR A 102 7.48 21.20 -18.12
N ARG A 103 6.33 21.64 -17.60
CA ARG A 103 5.74 22.97 -17.83
C ARG A 103 6.74 24.08 -17.50
N ASP A 104 7.42 23.97 -16.37
CA ASP A 104 8.32 25.02 -15.89
C ASP A 104 9.57 25.15 -16.78
N SER A 105 9.93 24.08 -17.48
CA SER A 105 10.99 24.07 -18.50
C SER A 105 10.55 24.56 -19.89
N ARG A 106 9.28 24.94 -20.10
CA ARG A 106 8.76 25.37 -21.41
C ARG A 106 8.53 26.90 -21.50
N PRO A 107 8.59 27.49 -22.71
CA PRO A 107 8.20 28.87 -22.97
C PRO A 107 6.77 29.16 -22.52
N ALA A 108 6.48 30.41 -22.13
CA ALA A 108 5.18 30.80 -21.60
C ALA A 108 3.99 30.46 -22.53
N GLY A 109 4.19 30.53 -23.85
CA GLY A 109 3.16 30.21 -24.85
C GLY A 109 2.72 28.75 -24.87
N GLU A 110 3.56 27.81 -24.41
CA GLU A 110 3.24 26.37 -24.39
C GLU A 110 2.58 25.92 -23.07
N ARG A 111 2.75 26.70 -22.00
CA ARG A 111 2.25 26.36 -20.66
C ARG A 111 0.73 26.17 -20.57
N PRO A 112 -0.13 26.93 -21.29
CA PRO A 112 -1.58 26.74 -21.22
C PRO A 112 -2.02 25.33 -21.63
N ALA A 113 -1.39 24.73 -22.65
CA ALA A 113 -1.70 23.38 -23.08
C ALA A 113 -1.34 22.35 -21.99
N ILE A 114 -0.17 22.51 -21.37
CA ILE A 114 0.30 21.62 -20.29
C ILE A 114 -0.54 21.78 -19.02
N ASN A 115 -1.00 23.00 -18.71
CA ASN A 115 -1.89 23.24 -17.59
C ASN A 115 -3.24 22.51 -17.72
N ARG A 116 -3.75 22.33 -18.95
CA ARG A 116 -4.95 21.50 -19.18
C ARG A 116 -4.69 20.04 -18.83
N LEU A 117 -3.56 19.47 -19.28
CA LEU A 117 -3.16 18.11 -18.90
C LEU A 117 -2.99 17.95 -17.38
N ILE A 118 -2.41 18.94 -16.70
CA ILE A 118 -2.30 18.92 -15.23
C ILE A 118 -3.68 18.92 -14.57
N ALA A 119 -4.66 19.65 -15.13
CA ALA A 119 -6.03 19.65 -14.62
C ALA A 119 -6.70 18.27 -14.79
N ASP A 120 -6.51 17.62 -15.94
CA ASP A 120 -7.03 16.28 -16.21
C ASP A 120 -6.45 15.25 -15.22
N VAL A 121 -5.13 15.27 -15.00
CA VAL A 121 -4.45 14.39 -14.02
C VAL A 121 -4.96 14.64 -12.60
N ARG A 122 -5.26 15.89 -12.23
CA ARG A 122 -5.85 16.21 -10.92
C ARG A 122 -7.26 15.63 -10.77
N ALA A 123 -8.07 15.71 -11.82
CA ALA A 123 -9.41 15.13 -11.82
C ALA A 123 -9.36 13.60 -11.69
N GLU A 124 -8.47 12.94 -12.44
CA GLU A 124 -8.28 11.50 -12.36
C GLU A 124 -7.76 11.06 -10.98
N ARG A 125 -6.82 11.81 -10.39
CA ARG A 125 -6.36 11.58 -9.02
C ARG A 125 -7.52 11.56 -8.01
N GLU A 126 -8.45 12.49 -8.12
CA GLU A 126 -9.59 12.58 -7.19
C GLU A 126 -10.55 11.40 -7.35
N GLN A 127 -10.75 10.94 -8.59
CA GLN A 127 -11.50 9.71 -8.86
C GLN A 127 -10.81 8.49 -8.21
N LYS A 128 -9.49 8.34 -8.39
CA LYS A 128 -8.70 7.28 -7.74
C LYS A 128 -8.71 7.38 -6.21
N ARG A 129 -8.72 8.59 -5.67
CA ARG A 129 -8.82 8.83 -4.24
C ARG A 129 -10.19 8.39 -3.69
N THR A 130 -11.26 8.63 -4.44
CA THR A 130 -12.60 8.15 -4.09
C THR A 130 -12.66 6.62 -4.07
N GLU A 131 -12.06 5.95 -5.07
CA GLU A 131 -11.91 4.48 -5.09
C GLU A 131 -11.12 3.97 -3.87
N LEU A 132 -10.04 4.65 -3.49
CA LEU A 132 -9.23 4.33 -2.31
C LEU A 132 -10.02 4.43 -1.01
N ILE A 133 -10.76 5.52 -0.81
CA ILE A 133 -11.57 5.74 0.39
C ILE A 133 -12.68 4.69 0.48
N ALA A 134 -13.38 4.41 -0.63
CA ALA A 134 -14.39 3.35 -0.68
C ALA A 134 -13.81 1.97 -0.35
N PHE A 135 -12.59 1.69 -0.82
CA PHE A 135 -11.89 0.46 -0.49
C PHE A 135 -11.60 0.34 1.01
N PHE A 136 -11.11 1.40 1.65
CA PHE A 136 -10.89 1.41 3.10
C PHE A 136 -12.19 1.24 3.89
N HIS A 137 -13.27 1.91 3.50
CA HIS A 137 -14.58 1.71 4.13
C HIS A 137 -15.01 0.24 4.08
N ARG A 138 -14.82 -0.43 2.95
CA ARG A 138 -15.09 -1.86 2.84
C ARG A 138 -14.23 -2.68 3.78
N LEU A 139 -12.92 -2.39 3.88
CA LEU A 139 -12.03 -3.08 4.82
C LEU A 139 -12.46 -2.89 6.29
N ASP A 140 -12.96 -1.72 6.64
CA ASP A 140 -13.42 -1.40 8.00
C ASP A 140 -14.68 -2.17 8.36
N VAL A 141 -15.69 -2.16 7.48
CA VAL A 141 -16.94 -2.93 7.64
C VAL A 141 -16.63 -4.42 7.78
N GLU A 142 -15.69 -4.89 6.97
CA GLU A 142 -15.21 -6.26 7.00
C GLU A 142 -14.29 -6.57 8.20
N ARG A 143 -13.92 -5.58 9.03
CA ARG A 143 -12.91 -5.72 10.11
C ARG A 143 -11.65 -6.44 9.64
N PHE A 144 -11.16 -6.06 8.46
CA PHE A 144 -10.12 -6.78 7.75
C PHE A 144 -8.83 -6.90 8.58
N ASP A 145 -8.40 -5.83 9.25
CA ASP A 145 -7.20 -5.79 10.07
C ASP A 145 -7.23 -6.83 11.20
N VAL A 146 -8.35 -6.91 11.93
CA VAL A 146 -8.56 -7.87 13.03
C VAL A 146 -8.56 -9.29 12.49
N ARG A 147 -9.30 -9.55 11.40
CA ARG A 147 -9.37 -10.89 10.80
C ARG A 147 -8.05 -11.32 10.18
N PHE A 148 -7.27 -10.39 9.61
CA PHE A 148 -5.96 -10.65 9.02
C PHE A 148 -4.95 -11.03 10.10
N ARG A 149 -4.82 -10.18 11.14
CA ARG A 149 -3.93 -10.44 12.28
C ARG A 149 -4.28 -11.74 12.99
N GLY A 150 -5.56 -11.99 13.26
CA GLY A 150 -6.02 -13.24 13.87
C GLY A 150 -5.66 -14.46 13.03
N PHE A 151 -5.84 -14.40 11.71
CA PHE A 151 -5.46 -15.49 10.80
C PHE A 151 -3.94 -15.74 10.81
N ILE A 152 -3.12 -14.69 10.71
CA ILE A 152 -1.66 -14.84 10.74
C ILE A 152 -1.20 -15.41 12.09
N ALA A 153 -1.71 -14.88 13.20
CA ALA A 153 -1.37 -15.37 14.54
C ALA A 153 -1.72 -16.85 14.72
N GLU A 154 -2.94 -17.27 14.37
CA GLU A 154 -3.42 -18.65 14.46
C GLU A 154 -2.52 -19.63 13.68
N HIS A 155 -2.03 -19.22 12.51
CA HIS A 155 -1.30 -20.10 11.61
C HIS A 155 0.23 -19.97 11.71
N SER A 156 0.73 -19.09 12.58
CA SER A 156 2.17 -18.84 12.76
C SER A 156 2.71 -19.24 14.13
N HIS A 157 1.86 -19.67 15.07
CA HIS A 157 2.23 -20.05 16.43
C HIS A 157 2.10 -21.56 16.71
N GLY A 158 2.13 -22.41 15.67
CA GLY A 158 2.06 -23.88 15.76
C GLY A 158 3.34 -24.61 15.38
#